data_AF-A0A068VKH6-F1
#
_entry.id   AF-A0A068VKH6-F1
#
_cell.length_a   1.000
_cell.length_b   1.000
_cell.length_c   1.000
_cell.angle_alpha   90.00
_cell.angle_beta   90.00
_cell.angle_gamma   90.00
#
_symmetry.space_group_name_H-M   'P 1'
#
loop_
_entity.id
_entity.type
_entity.pdbx_description
1 polymer ?
#
loop_
_entity_poly.entity_id
_entity_poly.type
_entity_poly.pdbx_seq_one_letter_code
_entity_poly.pdbx_strand_id
1 'polypeptide(L)'
;METATSDAFGSSTAPLTWHDFLERMRHPSAAPFVKDIKSFIVSFMNNAPDGERDSAAVQEFLGNMETAFRAHTLWAGSSEEELESAGEGLEKYVMTKLFPRVFASLPEDVQADDQLYEKIALVQQFIQPENLDIKPTFQNETSWLLAQKELQKINMYKAPRDKLVCILNCCKVISNLLLNASIAAKENPPGADEFLPVLIYVTIKVNLLFLFFSVSFV
;
A
#
# COMPACT_ATOMS: atom_id res chain seq x y z
N MET A 1 26.83 7.55 -24.22
CA MET A 1 25.41 7.94 -24.33
C MET A 1 24.67 7.07 -23.34
N GLU A 2 24.75 7.45 -22.06
CA GLU A 2 24.15 6.72 -20.94
C GLU A 2 22.65 6.94 -20.95
N THR A 3 21.89 5.86 -21.10
CA THR A 3 20.45 5.84 -20.88
C THR A 3 20.19 5.91 -19.39
N ALA A 4 19.83 7.10 -18.90
CA ALA A 4 19.20 7.28 -17.62
C ALA A 4 17.82 6.61 -17.66
N THR A 5 17.72 5.37 -17.17
CA THR A 5 16.47 4.83 -16.67
C THR A 5 16.12 5.60 -15.42
N SER A 6 15.14 6.49 -15.54
CA SER A 6 14.47 7.15 -14.44
C SER A 6 13.89 6.09 -13.51
N ASP A 7 14.43 6.01 -12.29
CA ASP A 7 13.77 5.36 -11.16
C ASP A 7 12.52 6.18 -10.79
N ALA A 8 11.44 6.01 -11.56
CA ALA A 8 10.18 6.76 -11.39
C ALA A 8 9.40 6.36 -10.11
N PHE A 9 9.91 5.42 -9.32
CA PHE A 9 9.29 4.96 -8.07
C PHE A 9 10.35 4.74 -6.99
N GLY A 10 11.13 5.80 -6.77
CA GLY A 10 12.12 5.92 -5.71
C GLY A 10 11.59 5.39 -4.38
N SER A 11 12.45 4.60 -3.75
CA SER A 11 12.42 4.14 -2.37
C SER A 11 11.43 4.87 -1.45
N SER A 12 10.50 4.09 -0.90
CA SER A 12 10.13 4.07 0.53
C SER A 12 9.89 5.45 1.15
N THR A 13 8.63 5.81 1.41
CA THR A 13 8.18 6.79 2.42
C THR A 13 9.29 7.12 3.43
N ALA A 14 10.12 8.11 3.14
CA ALA A 14 11.26 8.37 3.99
C ALA A 14 10.69 8.85 5.34
N PRO A 15 11.22 8.42 6.50
CA PRO A 15 10.81 8.96 7.79
C PRO A 15 10.82 10.51 7.79
N LEU A 16 11.71 11.09 6.99
CA LEU A 16 11.87 12.52 6.77
C LEU A 16 10.59 13.17 6.19
N THR A 17 9.91 12.59 5.20
CA THR A 17 8.74 13.24 4.56
C THR A 17 7.54 13.36 5.50
N TRP A 18 7.32 12.37 6.37
CA TRP A 18 6.30 12.43 7.41
C TRP A 18 6.63 13.46 8.49
N HIS A 19 7.90 13.52 8.90
CA HIS A 19 8.35 14.52 9.86
C HIS A 19 8.19 15.95 9.30
N ASP A 20 8.56 16.16 8.04
CA ASP A 20 8.43 17.46 7.36
C ASP A 20 6.96 17.90 7.28
N PHE A 21 6.04 17.00 6.94
CA PHE A 21 4.60 17.27 6.98
C PHE A 21 4.16 17.74 8.39
N LEU A 22 4.53 16.99 9.42
CA LEU A 22 4.17 17.34 10.80
C LEU A 22 4.76 18.68 11.23
N GLU A 23 5.99 18.98 10.86
CA GLU A 23 6.63 20.27 11.16
C GLU A 23 5.91 21.43 10.48
N ARG A 24 5.59 21.31 9.19
CA ARG A 24 4.80 22.32 8.47
C ARG A 24 3.43 22.53 9.12
N MET A 25 2.76 21.46 9.54
CA MET A 25 1.46 21.53 10.22
C MET A 25 1.52 22.10 11.64
N ARG A 26 2.70 22.22 12.25
CA ARG A 26 2.90 22.93 13.52
C ARG A 26 3.09 24.43 13.34
N HIS A 27 3.33 24.90 12.12
CA HIS A 27 3.49 26.32 11.85
C HIS A 27 2.16 27.08 12.09
N PRO A 28 2.16 28.28 12.71
CA PRO A 28 0.94 29.00 13.02
C PRO A 28 0.05 29.30 11.82
N SER A 29 0.62 29.56 10.65
CA SER A 29 -0.16 29.78 9.41
C SER A 29 -0.82 28.52 8.85
N ALA A 30 -0.46 27.32 9.32
CA ALA A 30 -1.15 26.07 9.00
C ALA A 30 -2.34 25.79 9.94
N ALA A 31 -2.60 26.65 10.94
CA ALA A 31 -3.68 26.47 11.90
C ALA A 31 -5.08 26.28 11.25
N PRO A 32 -5.44 26.97 10.14
CA PRO A 32 -6.68 26.70 9.42
C PRO A 32 -6.77 25.24 8.94
N PHE A 33 -5.73 24.73 8.29
CA PHE A 33 -5.68 23.33 7.83
C PHE A 33 -5.82 22.33 8.97
N VAL A 34 -5.13 22.56 10.09
CA VAL A 34 -5.26 21.70 11.27
C VAL A 34 -6.69 21.68 11.80
N LYS A 35 -7.38 22.82 11.79
CA LYS A 35 -8.78 22.92 12.21
C LYS A 35 -9.69 22.18 11.23
N ASP A 36 -9.47 22.31 9.93
CA ASP A 36 -10.28 21.66 8.90
C ASP A 36 -10.13 20.14 8.97
N ILE A 37 -8.90 19.62 9.10
CA ILE A 37 -8.63 18.19 9.29
C ILE A 37 -9.33 17.64 10.53
N LYS A 38 -9.22 18.34 11.66
CA LYS A 38 -9.89 17.90 12.91
C LYS A 38 -11.40 17.92 12.76
N SER A 39 -11.95 18.95 12.11
CA SER A 39 -13.39 19.08 11.89
C SER A 39 -13.91 17.99 10.97
N PHE A 40 -13.17 17.68 9.90
CA PHE A 40 -13.47 16.56 9.01
C PHE A 40 -13.48 15.23 9.78
N ILE A 41 -12.44 14.92 10.55
CA ILE A 41 -12.37 13.66 11.32
C ILE A 41 -13.55 13.55 12.29
N VAL A 42 -13.88 14.62 13.03
CA VAL A 42 -15.01 14.59 13.97
C VAL A 42 -16.33 14.41 13.24
N SER A 43 -16.56 15.16 12.17
CA SER A 43 -17.79 15.06 11.36
C SER A 43 -17.95 13.65 10.77
N PHE A 44 -16.89 13.12 10.18
CA PHE A 44 -16.83 11.79 9.59
C PHE A 44 -17.19 10.70 10.60
N MET A 45 -16.59 10.76 11.80
CA MET A 45 -16.83 9.78 12.86
C MET A 45 -18.26 9.78 13.40
N ASN A 46 -19.01 10.88 13.22
CA ASN A 46 -20.41 11.00 13.66
C ASN A 46 -21.43 10.51 12.61
N ASN A 47 -21.03 10.32 11.36
CA ASN A 47 -21.93 9.83 10.32
C ASN A 47 -22.24 8.33 10.51
N ALA A 48 -23.31 7.82 9.90
CA ALA A 48 -23.50 6.37 9.81
C ALA A 48 -22.41 5.73 8.93
N PRO A 49 -21.79 4.59 9.33
CA PRO A 49 -20.80 3.90 8.50
C PRO A 49 -21.39 3.44 7.16
N ASP A 50 -20.69 3.73 6.07
CA ASP A 50 -21.10 3.41 4.70
C ASP A 50 -19.85 3.42 3.82
N GLY A 51 -19.37 2.26 3.37
CA GLY A 51 -18.06 2.14 2.72
C GLY A 51 -17.88 2.99 1.47
N GLU A 52 -18.91 3.07 0.62
CA GLU A 52 -18.86 3.87 -0.61
C GLU A 52 -18.87 5.37 -0.30
N ARG A 53 -19.77 5.81 0.59
CA ARG A 53 -19.87 7.22 0.99
C ARG A 53 -18.63 7.68 1.75
N ASP A 54 -18.14 6.84 2.65
CA ASP A 54 -16.96 7.10 3.48
C ASP A 54 -15.71 7.22 2.58
N SER A 55 -15.55 6.32 1.60
CA SER A 55 -14.46 6.40 0.61
C SER A 55 -14.53 7.68 -0.21
N ALA A 56 -15.70 8.01 -0.78
CA ALA A 56 -15.89 9.22 -1.57
C ALA A 56 -15.59 10.49 -0.77
N ALA A 57 -16.05 10.56 0.50
CA ALA A 57 -15.82 11.70 1.38
C ALA A 57 -14.34 11.89 1.73
N VAL A 58 -13.60 10.80 1.94
CA VAL A 58 -12.14 10.87 2.18
C VAL A 58 -11.42 11.36 0.93
N GLN A 59 -11.73 10.80 -0.25
CA GLN A 59 -11.08 11.19 -1.51
C GLN A 59 -11.34 12.66 -1.86
N GLU A 60 -12.59 13.12 -1.70
CA GLU A 60 -12.94 14.53 -1.89
C GLU A 60 -12.18 15.44 -0.91
N PHE A 61 -12.11 15.06 0.36
CA PHE A 61 -11.39 15.84 1.37
C PHE A 61 -9.89 15.95 1.06
N LEU A 62 -9.23 14.82 0.71
CA LEU A 62 -7.81 14.81 0.36
C LEU A 62 -7.52 15.66 -0.88
N GLY A 63 -8.31 15.51 -1.96
CA GLY A 63 -8.13 16.29 -3.18
C GLY A 63 -8.35 17.80 -3.00
N ASN A 64 -9.32 18.18 -2.16
CA ASN A 64 -9.53 19.59 -1.79
C ASN A 64 -8.35 20.15 -1.00
N MET A 65 -7.81 19.38 -0.05
CA MET A 65 -6.68 19.80 0.76
C MET A 65 -5.37 19.89 -0.04
N GLU A 66 -5.12 18.97 -0.97
CA GLU A 66 -3.97 19.06 -1.87
C GLU A 66 -4.03 20.33 -2.73
N THR A 67 -5.20 20.66 -3.28
CA THR A 67 -5.42 21.90 -4.00
C THR A 67 -5.16 23.12 -3.12
N ALA A 68 -5.60 23.07 -1.86
CA ALA A 68 -5.37 24.13 -0.90
C ALA A 68 -3.90 24.26 -0.49
N PHE A 69 -3.15 23.16 -0.36
CA PHE A 69 -1.71 23.18 -0.12
C PHE A 69 -0.98 23.88 -1.26
N ARG A 70 -1.28 23.51 -2.52
CA ARG A 70 -0.68 24.13 -3.72
C ARG A 70 -0.91 25.65 -3.78
N ALA A 71 -2.07 26.12 -3.32
CA ALA A 71 -2.42 27.54 -3.32
C ALA A 71 -1.87 28.33 -2.11
N HIS A 72 -1.39 27.65 -1.06
CA HIS A 72 -1.01 28.31 0.19
C HIS A 72 0.45 28.79 0.18
N THR A 73 0.70 29.94 0.80
CA THR A 73 2.03 30.56 0.88
C THR A 73 3.08 29.70 1.61
N LEU A 74 2.64 28.72 2.41
CA LEU A 74 3.53 27.78 3.12
C LEU A 74 4.20 26.76 2.20
N TRP A 75 3.59 26.50 1.04
CA TRP A 75 4.13 25.63 -0.01
C TRP A 75 4.52 26.44 -1.25
N ALA A 76 4.61 27.78 -1.13
CA ALA A 76 5.11 28.61 -2.22
C ALA A 76 6.57 28.25 -2.52
N GLY A 77 6.85 27.81 -3.74
CA GLY A 77 8.17 27.39 -4.17
C GLY A 77 8.55 25.94 -3.82
N SER A 78 7.63 25.17 -3.22
CA SER A 78 7.81 23.72 -3.08
C SER A 78 7.80 23.01 -4.44
N SER A 79 8.58 21.93 -4.57
CA SER A 79 8.54 21.07 -5.76
C SER A 79 7.26 20.23 -5.78
N GLU A 80 6.94 19.61 -6.92
CA GLU A 80 5.80 18.69 -7.00
C GLU A 80 5.99 17.49 -6.06
N GLU A 81 7.22 16.98 -5.93
CA GLU A 81 7.56 15.89 -5.01
C GLU A 81 7.29 16.25 -3.53
N GLU A 82 7.56 17.51 -3.14
CA GLU A 82 7.27 18.00 -1.78
C GLU A 82 5.76 18.15 -1.54
N LEU A 83 5.00 18.53 -2.57
CA LEU A 83 3.55 18.65 -2.52
C LEU A 83 2.88 17.26 -2.44
N GLU A 84 3.32 16.31 -3.26
CA GLU A 84 2.91 14.90 -3.19
C GLU A 84 3.22 14.33 -1.80
N SER A 85 4.44 14.54 -1.29
CA SER A 85 4.83 14.11 0.05
C SER A 85 3.93 14.70 1.15
N ALA A 86 3.47 15.94 1.01
CA ALA A 86 2.53 16.57 1.94
C ALA A 86 1.12 15.96 1.84
N GLY A 87 0.65 15.62 0.64
CA GLY A 87 -0.59 14.87 0.40
C GLY A 87 -0.56 13.49 1.05
N GLU A 88 0.55 12.77 0.89
CA GLU A 88 0.79 11.47 1.53
C GLU A 88 0.82 11.57 3.06
N GLY A 89 1.46 12.62 3.60
CA GLY A 89 1.43 12.91 5.02
C GLY A 89 -0.01 13.16 5.51
N LEU A 90 -0.79 13.92 4.77
CA LEU A 90 -2.19 14.16 5.09
C LEU A 90 -3.01 12.86 5.09
N GLU A 91 -2.91 12.05 4.03
CA GLU A 91 -3.56 10.74 3.96
C GLU A 91 -3.18 9.88 5.17
N LYS A 92 -1.88 9.78 5.45
CA LYS A 92 -1.37 9.01 6.59
C LYS A 92 -1.96 9.48 7.92
N TYR A 93 -2.04 10.80 8.14
CA TYR A 93 -2.63 11.35 9.35
C TYR A 93 -4.13 11.02 9.46
N VAL A 94 -4.89 11.31 8.41
CA VAL A 94 -6.35 11.13 8.37
C VAL A 94 -6.70 9.66 8.50
N MET A 95 -6.14 8.80 7.64
CA MET A 95 -6.46 7.37 7.62
C MET A 95 -6.04 6.67 8.91
N THR A 96 -4.95 7.10 9.56
CA THR A 96 -4.60 6.57 10.90
C THR A 96 -5.66 6.85 11.95
N LYS A 97 -6.34 8.01 11.88
CA LYS A 97 -7.42 8.39 12.80
C LYS A 97 -8.74 7.70 12.47
N LEU A 98 -9.03 7.54 11.18
CA LEU A 98 -10.25 6.89 10.71
C LEU A 98 -10.18 5.36 10.76
N PHE A 99 -8.97 4.77 10.80
CA PHE A 99 -8.74 3.33 10.73
C PHE A 99 -9.70 2.47 11.58
N PRO A 100 -9.98 2.77 12.86
CA PRO A 100 -10.88 1.95 13.68
C PRO A 100 -12.33 1.90 13.18
N ARG A 101 -12.72 2.86 12.34
CA ARG A 101 -14.07 2.97 11.76
C ARG A 101 -14.15 2.42 10.34
N VAL A 102 -13.09 2.57 9.54
CA VAL A 102 -13.14 2.23 8.11
C VAL A 102 -12.46 0.91 7.76
N PHE A 103 -11.66 0.34 8.68
CA PHE A 103 -11.03 -0.96 8.47
C PHE A 103 -11.78 -2.03 9.26
N ALA A 104 -12.22 -3.10 8.58
CA ALA A 104 -12.91 -4.24 9.18
C ALA A 104 -14.14 -3.87 10.03
N SER A 105 -14.94 -2.90 9.57
CA SER A 105 -16.06 -2.34 10.34
C SER A 105 -17.42 -3.00 10.13
N LEU A 106 -17.59 -3.74 9.03
CA LEU A 106 -18.81 -4.49 8.74
C LEU A 106 -18.62 -5.96 9.13
N PRO A 107 -19.48 -6.53 10.00
CA PRO A 107 -19.36 -7.93 10.44
C PRO A 107 -19.39 -8.96 9.29
N GLU A 108 -20.15 -8.66 8.22
CA GLU A 108 -20.24 -9.52 7.04
C GLU A 108 -18.90 -9.63 6.31
N ASP A 109 -18.18 -8.52 6.17
CA ASP A 109 -16.87 -8.50 5.54
C ASP A 109 -15.82 -9.22 6.42
N VAL A 110 -15.94 -9.12 7.75
CA VAL A 110 -15.07 -9.85 8.70
C VAL A 110 -15.24 -11.35 8.53
N GLN A 111 -16.48 -11.82 8.41
CA GLN A 111 -16.77 -13.22 8.16
C GLN A 111 -16.22 -13.69 6.81
N ALA A 112 -16.28 -12.86 5.77
CA ALA A 112 -15.73 -13.19 4.45
C ALA A 112 -14.20 -13.33 4.50
N ASP A 113 -13.51 -12.45 5.22
CA ASP A 113 -12.05 -12.51 5.38
C ASP A 113 -11.62 -13.72 6.21
N ASP A 114 -12.34 -14.05 7.30
CA ASP A 114 -12.09 -15.26 8.10
C ASP A 114 -12.24 -16.53 7.24
N GLN A 115 -13.30 -16.61 6.41
CA GLN A 115 -13.48 -17.73 5.48
C GLN A 115 -12.36 -17.82 4.43
N LEU A 116 -11.87 -16.68 3.94
CA LEU A 116 -10.74 -16.63 3.00
C LEU A 116 -9.47 -17.14 3.68
N TYR A 117 -9.19 -16.65 4.90
CA TYR A 117 -8.05 -17.07 5.70
C TYR A 117 -8.07 -18.59 5.97
N GLU A 118 -9.20 -19.14 6.40
CA GLU A 118 -9.34 -20.59 6.63
C GLU A 118 -9.11 -21.40 5.34
N LYS A 119 -9.67 -20.95 4.21
CA LYS A 119 -9.47 -21.62 2.92
C LYS A 119 -8.00 -21.61 2.50
N ILE A 120 -7.33 -20.45 2.57
CA ILE A 120 -5.91 -20.33 2.28
C ILE A 120 -5.10 -21.21 3.24
N ALA A 121 -5.49 -21.27 4.52
CA ALA A 121 -4.81 -22.06 5.54
C ALA A 121 -4.84 -23.58 5.28
N LEU A 122 -5.86 -24.08 4.58
CA LEU A 122 -5.94 -25.46 4.12
C LEU A 122 -5.09 -25.67 2.86
N VAL A 123 -5.23 -24.79 1.86
CA VAL A 123 -4.51 -24.89 0.58
C VAL A 123 -3.00 -24.77 0.74
N GLN A 124 -2.52 -23.90 1.64
CA GLN A 124 -1.08 -23.69 1.88
C GLN A 124 -0.32 -24.97 2.26
N GLN A 125 -1.02 -25.96 2.85
CA GLN A 125 -0.42 -27.21 3.37
C GLN A 125 0.01 -28.16 2.26
N PHE A 126 -0.65 -28.10 1.10
CA PHE A 126 -0.40 -29.05 0.00
C PHE A 126 -0.08 -28.37 -1.33
N ILE A 127 -0.25 -27.06 -1.46
CA ILE A 127 0.09 -26.33 -2.68
C ILE A 127 1.59 -26.47 -3.01
N GLN A 128 1.87 -26.86 -4.25
CA GLN A 128 3.19 -26.95 -4.84
C GLN A 128 3.31 -25.94 -6.00
N PRO A 129 4.52 -25.43 -6.31
CA PRO A 129 4.70 -24.46 -7.39
C PRO A 129 4.15 -24.95 -8.75
N GLU A 130 4.24 -26.25 -9.00
CA GLU A 130 3.77 -26.90 -10.24
C GLU A 130 2.24 -26.84 -10.39
N ASN A 131 1.49 -26.71 -9.29
CA ASN A 131 0.04 -26.56 -9.35
C ASN A 131 -0.39 -25.20 -9.92
N LEU A 132 0.53 -24.25 -9.99
CA LEU A 132 0.33 -22.91 -10.53
C LEU A 132 1.16 -22.69 -11.81
N ASP A 133 1.67 -23.76 -12.43
CA ASP A 133 2.50 -23.69 -13.64
C ASP A 133 3.85 -22.95 -13.45
N ILE A 134 4.37 -22.89 -12.21
CA ILE A 134 5.68 -22.29 -11.94
C ILE A 134 6.79 -23.26 -12.38
N LYS A 135 7.51 -22.89 -13.44
CA LYS A 135 8.64 -23.69 -13.97
C LYS A 135 9.75 -23.84 -12.92
N PRO A 136 10.44 -25.01 -12.86
CA PRO A 136 11.56 -25.24 -11.95
C PRO A 136 12.66 -24.17 -11.98
N THR A 137 12.91 -23.59 -13.15
CA THR A 137 13.88 -22.49 -13.35
C THR A 137 13.59 -21.26 -12.49
N PHE A 138 12.32 -21.00 -12.17
CA PHE A 138 11.87 -19.86 -11.37
C PHE A 138 11.66 -20.19 -9.90
N GLN A 139 11.98 -21.42 -9.47
CA GLN A 139 11.82 -21.84 -8.09
C GLN A 139 13.00 -21.38 -7.24
N ASN A 140 12.78 -20.38 -6.38
CA ASN A 140 13.79 -19.88 -5.45
C ASN A 140 13.15 -19.53 -4.10
N GLU A 141 13.24 -20.50 -3.20
CA GLU A 141 12.69 -20.44 -1.83
C GLU A 141 13.20 -19.23 -1.03
N THR A 142 14.49 -18.88 -1.16
CA THR A 142 15.08 -17.78 -0.39
C THR A 142 14.49 -16.42 -0.79
N SER A 143 14.36 -16.12 -2.08
CA SER A 143 13.78 -14.83 -2.47
C SER A 143 12.25 -14.82 -2.39
N TRP A 144 11.57 -15.98 -2.49
CA TRP A 144 10.15 -16.06 -2.13
C TRP A 144 9.93 -15.73 -0.65
N LEU A 145 10.80 -16.21 0.25
CA LEU A 145 10.74 -15.85 1.66
C LEU A 145 10.92 -14.33 1.87
N LEU A 146 11.75 -13.67 1.07
CA LEU A 146 11.88 -12.20 1.11
C LEU A 146 10.58 -11.51 0.66
N ALA A 147 9.96 -11.96 -0.43
CA ALA A 147 8.69 -11.42 -0.91
C ALA A 147 7.57 -11.63 0.13
N GLN A 148 7.52 -12.82 0.73
CA GLN A 148 6.60 -13.13 1.83
C GLN A 148 6.77 -12.16 3.00
N LYS A 149 8.01 -11.90 3.42
CA LYS A 149 8.30 -10.95 4.51
C LYS A 149 7.89 -9.51 4.18
N GLU A 150 8.01 -9.06 2.93
CA GLU A 150 7.51 -7.73 2.54
C GLU A 150 5.99 -7.67 2.65
N LEU A 151 5.30 -8.70 2.15
CA LEU A 151 3.83 -8.75 2.16
C LEU A 151 3.26 -8.88 3.59
N GLN A 152 3.96 -9.59 4.48
CA GLN A 152 3.61 -9.71 5.91
C GLN A 152 3.52 -8.37 6.65
N LYS A 153 4.22 -7.33 6.17
CA LYS A 153 4.21 -6.01 6.82
C LYS A 153 2.92 -5.24 6.58
N ILE A 154 2.05 -5.65 5.64
CA ILE A 154 0.85 -4.88 5.27
C ILE A 154 -0.07 -4.57 6.46
N ASN A 155 -0.16 -5.47 7.43
CA ASN A 155 -0.98 -5.28 8.63
C ASN A 155 -0.31 -4.42 9.72
N MET A 156 0.99 -4.13 9.58
CA MET A 156 1.71 -3.21 10.47
C MET A 156 1.40 -1.74 10.13
N TYR A 157 0.82 -1.47 8.96
CA TYR A 157 0.53 -0.13 8.48
C TYR A 157 -0.96 0.16 8.41
N LYS A 158 -1.32 1.41 8.71
CA LYS A 158 -2.70 1.92 8.69
C LYS A 158 -2.99 2.84 7.50
N ALA A 159 -1.97 3.44 6.91
CA ALA A 159 -2.13 4.30 5.74
C ALA A 159 -2.24 3.43 4.48
N PRO A 160 -3.18 3.72 3.56
CA PRO A 160 -3.32 3.04 2.28
C PRO A 160 -2.00 2.99 1.50
N ARG A 161 -1.29 4.12 1.40
CA ARG A 161 -0.01 4.15 0.68
C ARG A 161 1.07 3.27 1.31
N ASP A 162 1.21 3.25 2.63
CA ASP A 162 2.18 2.37 3.30
C ASP A 162 1.85 0.88 3.05
N LYS A 163 0.55 0.52 3.01
CA LYS A 163 0.09 -0.82 2.64
C LYS A 163 0.43 -1.16 1.19
N LEU A 164 0.19 -0.23 0.26
CA LEU A 164 0.53 -0.36 -1.16
C LEU A 164 2.04 -0.52 -1.38
N VAL A 165 2.87 0.19 -0.61
CA VAL A 165 4.34 0.03 -0.65
C VAL A 165 4.75 -1.39 -0.27
N CYS A 166 4.09 -2.05 0.69
CA CYS A 166 4.36 -3.46 1.01
C CYS A 166 4.08 -4.39 -0.17
N ILE A 167 2.95 -4.17 -0.85
CA ILE A 167 2.57 -4.92 -2.05
C ILE A 167 3.59 -4.68 -3.17
N LEU A 168 3.94 -3.43 -3.44
CA LEU A 168 4.93 -3.08 -4.47
C LEU A 168 6.32 -3.64 -4.16
N ASN A 169 6.76 -3.61 -2.90
CA ASN A 169 8.04 -4.20 -2.50
C ASN A 169 8.03 -5.73 -2.70
N CYS A 170 6.93 -6.41 -2.35
CA CYS A 170 6.74 -7.83 -2.66
C CYS A 170 6.86 -8.08 -4.18
N CYS A 171 6.13 -7.31 -5.00
CA CYS A 171 6.19 -7.40 -6.45
C CYS A 171 7.60 -7.15 -7.01
N LYS A 172 8.32 -6.14 -6.51
CA LYS A 172 9.70 -5.84 -6.91
C LYS A 172 10.65 -7.00 -6.61
N VAL A 173 10.51 -7.63 -5.43
CA VAL A 173 11.31 -8.80 -5.06
C VAL A 173 11.03 -9.97 -6.01
N ILE A 174 9.76 -10.23 -6.33
CA ILE A 174 9.37 -11.28 -7.28
C ILE A 174 9.94 -11.00 -8.68
N SER A 175 9.78 -9.79 -9.21
CA SER A 175 10.29 -9.42 -10.53
C SER A 175 11.81 -9.55 -10.62
N ASN A 176 12.54 -9.12 -9.58
CA ASN A 176 13.99 -9.26 -9.51
C ASN A 176 14.43 -10.73 -9.46
N LEU A 177 13.70 -11.58 -8.73
CA LEU A 177 13.96 -13.02 -8.71
C LEU A 177 13.79 -13.61 -10.11
N LEU A 178 12.67 -13.32 -10.78
CA LEU A 178 12.36 -13.87 -12.09
C LEU A 178 13.36 -13.42 -13.15
N LEU A 179 13.77 -12.14 -13.10
CA LEU A 179 14.78 -11.60 -14.00
C LEU A 179 16.14 -12.26 -13.80
N ASN A 180 16.57 -12.47 -12.56
CA ASN A 180 17.83 -13.15 -12.27
C ASN A 180 17.81 -14.62 -12.73
N ALA A 181 16.69 -15.31 -12.53
CA ALA A 181 16.49 -16.68 -12.99
C ALA A 181 16.50 -16.77 -14.53
N SER A 182 15.85 -15.84 -15.24
CA SER A 182 15.84 -15.84 -16.71
C SER A 182 17.23 -15.55 -17.29
N ILE A 183 17.98 -14.62 -16.67
CA ILE A 183 19.38 -14.33 -17.04
C ILE A 183 20.26 -15.57 -16.87
N ALA A 184 20.12 -16.28 -15.76
CA ALA A 184 20.89 -17.51 -15.49
C ALA A 184 20.55 -18.63 -16.49
N ALA A 185 19.27 -18.74 -16.88
CA ALA A 185 18.79 -19.74 -17.83
C ALA A 185 18.96 -19.35 -19.31
N LYS A 186 19.37 -18.11 -19.61
CA LYS A 186 19.40 -17.52 -20.96
C LYS A 186 18.04 -17.56 -21.67
N GLU A 187 16.98 -17.38 -20.89
CA GLU A 187 15.60 -17.30 -21.38
C GLU A 187 15.17 -15.84 -21.62
N ASN A 188 14.01 -15.67 -22.24
CA ASN A 188 13.41 -14.35 -22.42
C ASN A 188 13.09 -13.70 -21.06
N PRO A 189 13.02 -12.36 -20.99
CA PRO A 189 12.58 -11.68 -19.78
C PRO A 189 11.20 -12.17 -19.33
N PRO A 190 10.99 -12.36 -18.02
CA PRO A 190 9.74 -12.88 -17.48
C PRO A 190 8.58 -11.93 -17.75
N GLY A 191 7.43 -12.50 -18.15
CA GLY A 191 6.19 -11.77 -18.37
C GLY A 191 5.19 -11.92 -17.23
N ALA A 192 3.93 -11.56 -17.50
CA ALA A 192 2.82 -11.77 -16.56
C ALA A 192 2.57 -13.27 -16.28
N ASP A 193 2.84 -14.13 -17.27
CA ASP A 193 2.67 -15.58 -17.18
C ASP A 193 3.65 -16.22 -16.19
N GLU A 194 4.86 -15.65 -16.03
CA GLU A 194 5.79 -16.06 -14.98
C GLU A 194 5.54 -15.34 -13.64
N PHE A 195 5.08 -14.09 -13.67
CA PHE A 195 4.91 -13.27 -12.49
C PHE A 195 3.69 -13.64 -11.64
N LEU A 196 2.51 -13.75 -12.26
CA LEU A 196 1.25 -13.91 -11.55
C LEU A 196 1.19 -15.23 -10.75
N PRO A 197 1.63 -16.39 -11.30
CA PRO A 197 1.73 -17.61 -10.52
C PRO A 197 2.57 -17.49 -9.24
N VAL A 198 3.73 -16.84 -9.35
CA VAL A 198 4.62 -16.66 -8.20
C VAL A 198 4.00 -15.73 -7.16
N LEU A 199 3.32 -14.66 -7.59
CA LEU A 199 2.59 -13.77 -6.69
C LEU A 199 1.46 -14.51 -5.95
N ILE A 200 0.69 -15.35 -6.66
CA ILE A 200 -0.36 -16.18 -6.05
C ILE A 200 0.25 -17.15 -5.04
N TYR A 201 1.34 -17.85 -5.41
CA TYR A 201 2.03 -18.78 -4.53
C TYR A 201 2.54 -18.10 -3.25
N VAL A 202 3.22 -16.96 -3.39
CA VAL A 202 3.70 -16.15 -2.26
C VAL A 202 2.53 -15.72 -1.38
N THR A 203 1.44 -15.22 -1.96
CA THR A 203 0.26 -14.78 -1.20
C THR A 203 -0.37 -15.91 -0.39
N ILE A 204 -0.52 -17.10 -0.99
CA ILE A 204 -1.03 -18.29 -0.31
C ILE A 204 -0.09 -18.71 0.83
N LYS A 205 1.23 -18.71 0.60
CA LYS A 205 2.22 -19.09 1.62
C LYS A 205 2.32 -18.12 2.79
N VAL A 206 2.01 -16.84 2.58
CA VAL A 206 1.95 -15.88 3.69
C VAL A 206 0.71 -16.13 4.56
N ASN A 207 -0.42 -16.45 3.94
CA ASN A 207 -1.73 -16.55 4.59
C ASN A 207 -2.00 -15.35 5.53
N LEU A 208 -2.17 -14.16 4.93
CA LEU A 208 -2.42 -12.93 5.67
C LEU A 208 -3.83 -12.91 6.28
N LEU A 209 -3.93 -12.60 7.57
CA LEU A 209 -5.17 -12.13 8.17
C LEU A 209 -5.58 -10.80 7.53
N PHE A 210 -6.87 -10.57 7.32
CA PHE A 210 -7.39 -9.31 6.76
C PHE A 210 -6.86 -9.00 5.36
N LEU A 211 -6.60 -10.02 4.54
CA LEU A 211 -6.07 -9.84 3.19
C LEU A 211 -7.09 -9.09 2.31
N PHE A 212 -8.35 -9.52 2.36
CA PHE A 212 -9.42 -8.89 1.57
C PHE A 212 -9.58 -7.43 1.98
N PHE A 213 -9.66 -7.15 3.29
CA PHE A 213 -9.72 -5.77 3.76
C PHE A 213 -8.50 -4.94 3.40
N SER A 214 -7.31 -5.49 3.53
CA SER A 214 -6.09 -4.73 3.22
C SER A 214 -5.99 -4.36 1.75
N VAL A 215 -6.58 -5.16 0.85
CA VAL A 215 -6.68 -4.83 -0.58
C VAL A 215 -7.83 -3.87 -0.85
N SER A 216 -9.02 -4.07 -0.28
CA SER A 216 -10.16 -3.17 -0.47
C SER A 216 -9.99 -1.79 0.15
N PHE A 217 -9.11 -1.68 1.15
CA PHE A 217 -8.79 -0.43 1.84
C PHE A 217 -7.77 0.44 1.09
N VAL A 218 -7.01 -0.15 0.17
CA VAL A 218 -6.02 0.52 -0.69
C VAL A 218 -6.71 0.97 -1.98
#